data_AF-A0A3S3P167-F1
#
_entry.id   AF-A0A3S3P167-F1
#
_cell.length_a   1.000
_cell.length_b   1.000
_cell.length_c   1.000
_cell.angle_alpha   90.00
_cell.angle_beta   90.00
_cell.angle_gamma   90.00
#
_symmetry.space_group_name_H-M   'P 1'
#
loop_
_entity.id
_entity.type
_entity.pdbx_description
1 polymer ?
#
loop_
_entity_poly.entity_id
_entity_poly.type
_entity_poly.pdbx_seq_one_letter_code
_entity_poly.pdbx_strand_id
1 'polypeptide(L)'
;MALSYKSALNSFIAKFKALTSVEAIEAKASASDPCFDELQQTANSECQRLTTAIEHVKSSKEDIDKQMQTLLPILREIEPQMKRIDELQKVVRLLRIFQRVKNVNDKLSDNFSKKLTKSSEIQANILNSVDLVHSMNQMCTDFIRFSSNDNAFKCYLKSVCDHWTETTKKHVEPLFDSVLKQIGWPLSTNYSMMPSQFPADALQSFKSYFKALLKLQSPSEFKDDSIEKVVRITLPMQLMITHFQKRFIFHFMTNSRTNQLDKPEWYLTQVLTWIKDHEEFVVRHVDPILSNFAVDHNVNFTSAKLQITCGLIKLIETKLETDLKNLLYDDKLFSHTFDETLLFIREIEPIFNYNKSLLNANCQLLNTFGQEQYFAKLIKLEKKKSMEFVENILNSNSAWSPIINLDDEDELKVPECADNFVLMLQSVIG
;
A
#
# COMPACT_ATOMS: atom_id res chain seq x y z
N MET A 1 -13.92 -39.56 -21.80
CA MET A 1 -13.37 -40.54 -22.76
C MET A 1 -12.25 -41.41 -22.19
N ALA A 2 -11.20 -40.85 -21.56
CA ALA A 2 -10.09 -41.64 -21.02
C ALA A 2 -10.46 -42.66 -19.90
N LEU A 3 -11.46 -42.35 -19.07
CA LEU A 3 -11.97 -43.26 -18.02
C LEU A 3 -12.67 -44.51 -18.58
N SER A 4 -13.31 -44.40 -19.76
CA SER A 4 -14.00 -45.51 -20.43
C SER A 4 -13.00 -46.51 -21.03
N TYR A 5 -11.91 -46.02 -21.62
CA TYR A 5 -10.83 -46.87 -22.15
C TYR A 5 -10.07 -47.62 -21.05
N LYS A 6 -9.82 -46.97 -19.91
CA LYS A 6 -9.16 -47.62 -18.76
C LYS A 6 -10.04 -48.72 -18.14
N SER A 7 -11.35 -48.50 -18.08
CA SER A 7 -12.33 -49.51 -17.66
C SER A 7 -12.38 -50.71 -18.63
N ALA A 8 -12.39 -50.45 -19.94
CA ALA A 8 -12.37 -51.50 -20.96
C ALA A 8 -11.06 -52.31 -20.95
N LEU A 9 -9.91 -51.65 -20.78
CA LEU A 9 -8.60 -52.30 -20.67
C LEU A 9 -8.47 -53.14 -19.40
N ASN A 10 -8.97 -52.65 -18.27
CA ASN A 10 -8.99 -53.41 -17.02
C ASN A 10 -9.95 -54.61 -17.09
N SER A 11 -11.08 -54.48 -17.77
CA SER A 11 -12.01 -55.58 -18.05
C SER A 11 -11.36 -56.64 -18.96
N PHE A 12 -10.61 -56.21 -19.97
CA PHE A 12 -9.87 -57.09 -20.86
C PHE A 12 -8.74 -57.84 -20.13
N ILE A 13 -7.96 -57.15 -19.30
CA ILE A 13 -6.91 -57.77 -18.47
C ILE A 13 -7.50 -58.74 -17.44
N ALA A 14 -8.66 -58.42 -16.85
CA ALA A 14 -9.36 -59.33 -15.94
C ALA A 14 -9.85 -60.60 -16.66
N LYS A 15 -10.41 -60.46 -17.88
CA LYS A 15 -10.80 -61.61 -18.73
C LYS A 15 -9.59 -62.42 -19.19
N PHE A 16 -8.47 -61.78 -19.50
CA PHE A 16 -7.23 -62.45 -19.90
C PHE A 16 -6.58 -63.21 -18.73
N LYS A 17 -6.62 -62.65 -17.51
CA LYS A 17 -6.20 -63.36 -16.30
C LYS A 17 -7.09 -64.57 -15.97
N ALA A 18 -8.39 -64.46 -16.24
CA ALA A 18 -9.32 -65.59 -16.14
C ALA A 18 -9.04 -66.67 -17.21
N LEU A 19 -8.58 -66.30 -18.41
CA LEU A 19 -8.11 -67.23 -19.45
C LEU A 19 -6.82 -67.95 -19.05
N THR A 20 -5.84 -67.29 -18.42
CA THR A 20 -4.65 -67.98 -17.89
C THR A 20 -4.97 -68.93 -16.72
N SER A 21 -6.12 -68.79 -16.05
CA SER A 21 -6.59 -69.81 -15.10
C SER A 21 -7.25 -71.03 -15.77
N VAL A 22 -7.47 -71.03 -17.09
CA VAL A 22 -7.94 -72.20 -17.86
C VAL A 22 -6.83 -73.21 -18.07
N GLU A 23 -5.56 -72.78 -18.18
CA GLU A 23 -4.39 -73.67 -18.18
C GLU A 23 -4.27 -74.47 -16.86
N ALA A 24 -4.85 -73.97 -15.76
CA ALA A 24 -4.95 -74.70 -14.50
C ALA A 24 -6.12 -75.70 -14.43
N ILE A 25 -7.08 -75.63 -15.37
CA ILE A 25 -8.22 -76.56 -15.48
C ILE A 25 -7.85 -77.77 -16.35
N GLU A 26 -6.95 -77.62 -17.33
CA GLU A 26 -6.42 -78.76 -18.11
C GLU A 26 -5.71 -79.80 -17.24
N ALA A 27 -5.15 -79.40 -16.09
CA ALA A 27 -4.51 -80.33 -15.15
C ALA A 27 -5.49 -81.05 -14.19
N LYS A 28 -6.81 -80.78 -14.23
CA LYS A 28 -7.80 -81.40 -13.34
C LYS A 28 -9.03 -82.02 -14.02
N ALA A 29 -9.14 -81.99 -15.34
CA ALA A 29 -10.27 -82.58 -16.07
C ALA A 29 -9.90 -83.91 -16.77
N SER A 30 -9.37 -84.88 -16.00
CA SER A 30 -9.40 -86.30 -16.39
C SER A 30 -10.57 -86.98 -15.67
N ALA A 31 -11.79 -86.57 -16.00
CA ALA A 31 -13.02 -87.28 -15.65
C ALA A 31 -14.08 -86.95 -16.70
N SER A 32 -14.57 -88.00 -17.35
CA SER A 32 -15.56 -87.98 -18.42
C SER A 32 -16.86 -87.29 -17.98
N ASP A 33 -17.26 -86.20 -18.65
CA ASP A 33 -18.61 -85.64 -18.55
C ASP A 33 -19.03 -84.97 -19.88
N PRO A 34 -20.29 -85.11 -20.36
CA PRO A 34 -20.78 -84.57 -21.65
C PRO A 34 -20.82 -83.03 -21.74
N CYS A 35 -20.59 -82.35 -20.61
CA CYS A 35 -20.54 -80.89 -20.50
C CYS A 35 -19.27 -80.29 -21.13
N PHE A 36 -18.22 -81.10 -21.33
CA PHE A 36 -16.92 -80.65 -21.84
C PHE A 36 -16.96 -80.29 -23.34
N ASP A 37 -17.72 -81.03 -24.15
CA ASP A 37 -17.82 -80.78 -25.60
C ASP A 37 -18.61 -79.49 -25.90
N GLU A 38 -19.71 -79.22 -25.18
CA GLU A 38 -20.46 -77.96 -25.29
C GLU A 38 -19.65 -76.76 -24.80
N LEU A 39 -18.88 -76.92 -23.71
CA LEU A 39 -17.96 -75.89 -23.22
C LEU A 39 -16.82 -75.63 -24.20
N GLN A 40 -16.29 -76.67 -24.85
CA GLN A 40 -15.21 -76.54 -25.84
C GLN A 40 -15.71 -75.93 -27.16
N GLN A 41 -16.93 -76.25 -27.59
CA GLN A 41 -17.55 -75.64 -28.77
C GLN A 41 -17.91 -74.17 -28.52
N THR A 42 -18.43 -73.85 -27.33
CA THR A 42 -18.68 -72.46 -26.89
C THR A 42 -17.37 -71.68 -26.77
N ALA A 43 -16.33 -72.26 -26.17
CA ALA A 43 -15.00 -71.65 -26.09
C ALA A 43 -14.38 -71.41 -27.48
N ASN A 44 -14.52 -72.36 -28.41
CA ASN A 44 -14.03 -72.20 -29.77
C ASN A 44 -14.77 -71.11 -30.54
N SER A 45 -16.10 -71.00 -30.39
CA SER A 45 -16.87 -69.92 -31.02
C SER A 45 -16.52 -68.54 -30.44
N GLU A 46 -16.30 -68.44 -29.14
CA GLU A 46 -15.83 -67.20 -28.50
C GLU A 46 -14.39 -66.87 -28.89
N CYS A 47 -13.51 -67.86 -29.04
CA CYS A 47 -12.15 -67.68 -29.59
C CYS A 47 -12.18 -67.19 -31.04
N GLN A 48 -13.08 -67.70 -31.88
CA GLN A 48 -13.27 -67.19 -33.24
C GLN A 48 -13.80 -65.76 -33.25
N ARG A 49 -14.75 -65.41 -32.36
CA ARG A 49 -15.23 -64.02 -32.17
C ARG A 49 -14.13 -63.09 -31.69
N LEU A 50 -13.28 -63.53 -30.76
CA LEU A 50 -12.13 -62.77 -30.29
C LEU A 50 -11.11 -62.58 -31.40
N THR A 51 -10.87 -63.59 -32.23
CA THR A 51 -9.93 -63.52 -33.36
C THR A 51 -10.43 -62.52 -34.41
N THR A 52 -11.70 -62.59 -34.80
CA THR A 52 -12.30 -61.60 -35.72
C THR A 52 -12.32 -60.19 -35.13
N ALA A 53 -12.57 -60.04 -33.83
CA ALA A 53 -12.48 -58.75 -33.15
C ALA A 53 -11.05 -58.20 -33.14
N ILE A 54 -10.04 -59.05 -32.93
CA ILE A 54 -8.62 -58.66 -32.99
C ILE A 54 -8.22 -58.24 -34.40
N GLU A 55 -8.67 -58.96 -35.43
CA GLU A 55 -8.43 -58.59 -36.84
C GLU A 55 -9.09 -57.26 -37.20
N HIS A 56 -10.33 -57.03 -36.76
CA HIS A 56 -11.02 -55.76 -36.94
C HIS A 56 -10.30 -54.60 -36.22
N VAL A 57 -9.79 -54.82 -35.01
CA VAL A 57 -8.99 -53.82 -34.28
C VAL A 57 -7.67 -53.54 -34.98
N LYS A 58 -7.00 -54.56 -35.56
CA LYS A 58 -5.78 -54.37 -36.36
C LYS A 58 -6.05 -53.55 -37.61
N SER A 59 -7.09 -53.89 -38.36
CA SER A 59 -7.51 -53.13 -39.55
C SER A 59 -7.87 -51.69 -39.20
N SER A 60 -8.64 -51.46 -38.13
CA SER A 60 -8.99 -50.12 -37.68
C SER A 60 -7.76 -49.31 -37.23
N LYS A 61 -6.76 -49.96 -36.60
CA LYS A 61 -5.49 -49.32 -36.25
C LYS A 61 -4.70 -48.92 -37.49
N GLU A 62 -4.62 -49.78 -38.49
CA GLU A 62 -3.94 -49.48 -39.76
C GLU A 62 -4.61 -48.32 -40.50
N ASP A 63 -5.94 -48.25 -40.50
CA ASP A 63 -6.68 -47.12 -41.07
C ASP A 63 -6.43 -45.82 -40.29
N ILE A 64 -6.37 -45.87 -38.95
CA ILE A 64 -6.03 -44.71 -38.12
C ILE A 64 -4.59 -44.26 -38.39
N ASP A 65 -3.62 -45.18 -38.47
CA ASP A 65 -2.22 -44.85 -38.75
C ASP A 65 -2.08 -44.22 -40.14
N LYS A 66 -2.83 -44.72 -41.13
CA LYS A 66 -2.85 -44.15 -42.49
C LYS A 66 -3.49 -42.75 -42.52
N GLN A 67 -4.58 -42.54 -41.78
CA GLN A 67 -5.17 -41.21 -41.60
C GLN A 67 -4.20 -40.26 -40.89
N MET A 68 -3.48 -40.74 -39.88
CA MET A 68 -2.52 -39.94 -39.12
C MET A 68 -1.30 -39.54 -39.96
N GLN A 69 -0.79 -40.45 -40.80
CA GLN A 69 0.26 -40.14 -41.79
C GLN A 69 -0.18 -39.10 -42.82
N THR A 70 -1.48 -39.05 -43.14
CA THR A 70 -2.04 -38.05 -44.07
C THR A 70 -2.22 -36.68 -43.41
N LEU A 71 -2.62 -36.64 -42.13
CA LEU A 71 -2.87 -35.40 -41.38
C LEU A 71 -1.60 -34.72 -40.85
N LEU A 72 -0.55 -35.49 -40.52
CA LEU A 72 0.72 -34.97 -40.01
C LEU A 72 1.40 -33.91 -40.92
N PRO A 73 1.54 -34.11 -42.24
CA PRO A 73 2.14 -33.09 -43.12
C PRO A 73 1.28 -31.83 -43.21
N ILE A 74 -0.05 -31.96 -43.21
CA ILE A 74 -0.99 -30.82 -43.21
C ILE A 74 -0.82 -30.00 -41.92
N LEU A 75 -0.74 -30.66 -40.77
CA LEU A 75 -0.49 -29.99 -39.48
C LEU A 75 0.87 -29.27 -39.46
N ARG A 76 1.91 -29.86 -40.04
CA ARG A 76 3.23 -29.22 -40.17
C ARG A 76 3.21 -27.98 -41.07
N GLU A 77 2.33 -27.95 -42.07
CA GLU A 77 2.16 -26.81 -42.97
C GLU A 77 1.33 -25.68 -42.32
N ILE A 78 0.34 -26.04 -41.50
CA ILE A 78 -0.52 -25.07 -40.79
C ILE A 78 0.17 -24.45 -39.58
N GLU A 79 1.02 -25.19 -38.86
CA GLU A 79 1.72 -24.69 -37.66
C GLU A 79 2.47 -23.35 -37.86
N PRO A 80 3.30 -23.15 -38.90
CA PRO A 80 3.96 -21.86 -39.14
C PRO A 80 2.96 -20.75 -39.51
N GLN A 81 1.84 -21.08 -40.17
CA GLN A 81 0.80 -20.11 -40.48
C GLN A 81 0.08 -19.66 -39.20
N MET A 82 -0.22 -20.57 -38.27
CA MET A 82 -0.77 -20.24 -36.95
C MET A 82 0.18 -19.35 -36.15
N LYS A 83 1.48 -19.66 -36.13
CA LYS A 83 2.50 -18.79 -35.49
C LYS A 83 2.52 -17.38 -36.08
N ARG A 84 2.44 -17.28 -37.41
CA ARG A 84 2.39 -15.97 -38.09
C ARG A 84 1.11 -15.20 -37.77
N ILE A 85 -0.03 -15.88 -37.67
CA ILE A 85 -1.30 -15.26 -37.25
C ILE A 85 -1.16 -14.73 -35.83
N ASP A 86 -0.56 -15.48 -34.90
CA ASP A 86 -0.34 -15.04 -33.52
C ASP A 86 0.56 -13.80 -33.45
N GLU A 87 1.62 -13.75 -34.26
CA GLU A 87 2.50 -12.58 -34.37
C GLU A 87 1.77 -11.36 -34.92
N LEU A 88 1.01 -11.52 -36.00
CA LEU A 88 0.20 -10.44 -36.57
C LEU A 88 -0.85 -9.94 -35.57
N GLN A 89 -1.49 -10.83 -34.81
CA GLN A 89 -2.42 -10.46 -33.75
C GLN A 89 -1.74 -9.68 -32.62
N LYS A 90 -0.46 -9.95 -32.30
CA LYS A 90 0.31 -9.13 -31.36
C LYS A 90 0.55 -7.73 -31.94
N VAL A 91 1.01 -7.62 -33.18
CA VAL A 91 1.26 -6.33 -33.84
C VAL A 91 -0.01 -5.48 -33.94
N VAL A 92 -1.14 -6.09 -34.31
CA VAL A 92 -2.44 -5.38 -34.36
C VAL A 92 -2.84 -4.85 -32.99
N ARG A 93 -2.61 -5.60 -31.91
CA ARG A 93 -2.86 -5.13 -30.54
C ARG A 93 -1.99 -3.91 -30.20
N LEU A 94 -0.70 -3.93 -30.54
CA LEU A 94 0.22 -2.81 -30.32
C LEU A 94 -0.22 -1.56 -31.10
N LEU A 95 -0.55 -1.71 -32.38
CA LEU A 95 -1.00 -0.60 -33.22
C LEU A 95 -2.29 0.04 -32.69
N ARG A 96 -3.23 -0.75 -32.17
CA ARG A 96 -4.46 -0.23 -31.55
C ARG A 96 -4.15 0.62 -30.31
N ILE A 97 -3.21 0.18 -29.48
CA ILE A 97 -2.78 0.96 -28.30
C ILE A 97 -2.11 2.25 -28.75
N PHE A 98 -1.18 2.18 -29.70
CA PHE A 98 -0.51 3.35 -30.24
C PHE A 98 -1.50 4.37 -30.83
N GLN A 99 -2.47 3.91 -31.62
CA GLN A 99 -3.48 4.79 -32.21
C GLN A 99 -4.35 5.48 -31.15
N ARG A 100 -4.71 4.76 -30.08
CA ARG A 100 -5.45 5.34 -28.95
C ARG A 100 -4.64 6.39 -28.21
N VAL A 101 -3.39 6.07 -27.88
CA VAL A 101 -2.47 7.00 -27.21
C VAL A 101 -2.23 8.24 -28.06
N LYS A 102 -2.03 8.06 -29.37
CA LYS A 102 -1.90 9.19 -30.31
C LYS A 102 -3.16 10.06 -30.33
N ASN A 103 -4.35 9.48 -30.41
CA ASN A 103 -5.61 10.23 -30.37
C ASN A 103 -5.76 11.04 -29.07
N VAL A 104 -5.44 10.44 -27.92
CA VAL A 104 -5.46 11.15 -26.64
C VAL A 104 -4.40 12.26 -26.61
N ASN A 105 -3.19 12.01 -27.10
CA ASN A 105 -2.12 12.99 -27.22
C ASN A 105 -2.53 14.20 -28.07
N ASP A 106 -3.17 13.96 -29.21
CA ASP A 106 -3.64 15.01 -30.12
C ASP A 106 -4.73 15.85 -29.43
N LYS A 107 -5.71 15.20 -28.76
CA LYS A 107 -6.75 15.88 -27.98
C LYS A 107 -6.18 16.71 -26.82
N LEU A 108 -5.19 16.21 -26.10
CA LEU A 108 -4.53 16.94 -25.01
C LEU A 108 -3.77 18.15 -25.56
N SER A 109 -3.02 17.96 -26.65
CA SER A 109 -2.32 19.06 -27.33
C SER A 109 -3.30 20.15 -27.78
N ASP A 110 -4.45 19.77 -28.33
CA ASP A 110 -5.51 20.70 -28.68
C ASP A 110 -6.12 21.41 -27.46
N ASN A 111 -6.36 20.68 -26.37
CA ASN A 111 -6.94 21.25 -25.16
C ASN A 111 -6.02 22.27 -24.49
N PHE A 112 -4.70 22.03 -24.47
CA PHE A 112 -3.74 22.96 -23.87
C PHE A 112 -3.32 24.10 -24.82
N SER A 113 -3.49 23.95 -26.14
CA SER A 113 -3.21 25.02 -27.11
C SER A 113 -4.38 26.00 -27.28
N LYS A 114 -5.61 25.60 -26.94
CA LYS A 114 -6.79 26.49 -26.97
C LYS A 114 -6.62 27.66 -26.00
N LYS A 115 -6.65 28.88 -26.53
CA LYS A 115 -6.75 30.11 -25.73
C LYS A 115 -8.19 30.29 -25.24
N LEU A 116 -8.49 29.72 -24.07
CA LEU A 116 -9.76 29.91 -23.39
C LEU A 116 -9.71 31.20 -22.56
N THR A 117 -10.80 31.98 -22.58
CA THR A 117 -10.89 33.28 -21.89
C THR A 117 -11.80 33.25 -20.67
N LYS A 118 -12.78 32.33 -20.61
CA LYS A 118 -13.69 32.21 -19.46
C LYS A 118 -13.16 31.20 -18.45
N SER A 119 -13.23 31.58 -17.17
CA SER A 119 -12.78 30.73 -16.04
C SER A 119 -13.46 29.36 -16.02
N SER A 120 -14.79 29.30 -16.18
CA SER A 120 -15.54 28.02 -16.18
C SER A 120 -15.15 27.08 -17.32
N GLU A 121 -14.85 27.61 -18.50
CA GLU A 121 -14.41 26.84 -19.67
C GLU A 121 -13.00 26.28 -19.46
N ILE A 122 -12.11 27.07 -18.85
CA ILE A 122 -10.75 26.64 -18.47
C ILE A 122 -10.82 25.47 -17.48
N GLN A 123 -11.65 25.58 -16.45
CA GLN A 123 -11.82 24.55 -15.43
C GLN A 123 -12.34 23.23 -16.02
N ALA A 124 -13.40 23.30 -16.84
CA ALA A 124 -13.96 22.12 -17.50
C ALA A 124 -12.95 21.45 -18.45
N ASN A 125 -12.19 22.25 -19.21
CA ASN A 125 -11.17 21.74 -20.12
C ASN A 125 -10.02 21.03 -19.38
N ILE A 126 -9.60 21.57 -18.24
CA ILE A 126 -8.54 20.95 -17.42
C ILE A 126 -9.04 19.66 -16.79
N LEU A 127 -10.25 19.64 -16.22
CA LEU A 127 -10.82 18.40 -15.65
C LEU A 127 -11.01 17.30 -16.71
N ASN A 128 -11.46 17.66 -17.91
CA ASN A 128 -11.52 16.73 -19.04
C ASN A 128 -10.12 16.20 -19.42
N SER A 129 -9.12 17.08 -19.45
CA SER A 129 -7.73 16.69 -19.72
C SER A 129 -7.19 15.72 -18.68
N VAL A 130 -7.55 15.90 -17.40
CA VAL A 130 -7.24 14.93 -16.33
C VAL A 130 -7.87 13.56 -16.60
N ASP A 131 -9.14 13.53 -16.99
CA ASP A 131 -9.83 12.27 -17.31
C ASP A 131 -9.20 11.54 -18.50
N LEU A 132 -8.80 12.29 -19.53
CA LEU A 132 -8.08 11.76 -20.69
C LEU A 132 -6.72 11.17 -20.30
N VAL A 133 -5.93 11.88 -19.50
CA VAL A 133 -4.64 11.39 -18.98
C VAL A 133 -4.82 10.15 -18.11
N HIS A 134 -5.81 10.16 -17.23
CA HIS A 134 -6.10 9.02 -16.37
C HIS A 134 -6.47 7.77 -17.19
N SER A 135 -7.34 7.91 -18.19
CA SER A 135 -7.69 6.82 -19.10
C SER A 135 -6.46 6.30 -19.88
N MET A 136 -5.60 7.21 -20.35
CA MET A 136 -4.35 6.84 -21.02
C MET A 136 -3.41 6.05 -20.10
N ASN A 137 -3.24 6.50 -18.86
CA ASN A 137 -2.38 5.85 -17.86
C ASN A 137 -2.90 4.46 -17.50
N GLN A 138 -4.21 4.28 -17.33
CA GLN A 138 -4.82 2.97 -17.09
C GLN A 138 -4.51 2.00 -18.24
N MET A 139 -4.78 2.41 -19.48
CA MET A 139 -4.51 1.59 -20.67
C MET A 139 -3.03 1.22 -20.81
N CYS A 140 -2.12 2.16 -20.56
CA CYS A 140 -0.68 1.91 -20.64
C CYS A 140 -0.20 1.00 -19.51
N THR A 141 -0.72 1.15 -18.29
CA THR A 141 -0.36 0.33 -17.13
C THR A 141 -0.71 -1.13 -17.36
N ASP A 142 -1.91 -1.42 -17.88
CA ASP A 142 -2.33 -2.78 -18.19
C ASP A 142 -1.36 -3.40 -19.20
N PHE A 143 -1.05 -2.69 -20.29
CA PHE A 143 -0.14 -3.17 -21.32
C PHE A 143 1.30 -3.40 -20.80
N ILE A 144 1.82 -2.50 -19.97
CA ILE A 144 3.18 -2.61 -19.41
C ILE A 144 3.31 -3.85 -18.52
N ARG A 145 2.28 -4.19 -17.72
CA ARG A 145 2.28 -5.34 -16.80
C ARG A 145 2.35 -6.70 -17.49
N PHE A 146 1.72 -6.86 -18.65
CA PHE A 146 1.60 -8.17 -19.31
C PHE A 146 2.84 -8.59 -20.11
N SER A 147 3.80 -7.70 -20.33
CA SER A 147 4.98 -7.97 -21.14
C SER A 147 6.22 -8.02 -20.24
N SER A 148 6.97 -9.12 -20.24
CA SER A 148 8.14 -9.28 -19.36
C SER A 148 9.40 -8.57 -19.87
N ASN A 149 9.45 -8.19 -21.16
CA ASN A 149 10.61 -7.54 -21.76
C ASN A 149 10.40 -6.04 -21.86
N ASP A 150 11.33 -5.24 -21.33
CA ASP A 150 11.39 -3.81 -21.60
C ASP A 150 11.77 -3.59 -23.06
N ASN A 151 10.90 -2.89 -23.77
CA ASN A 151 11.06 -2.57 -25.18
C ASN A 151 10.91 -1.07 -25.38
N ALA A 152 11.49 -0.54 -26.46
CA ALA A 152 11.46 0.89 -26.76
C ALA A 152 10.04 1.48 -26.78
N PHE A 153 9.04 0.68 -27.17
CA PHE A 153 7.63 1.10 -27.19
C PHE A 153 7.07 1.33 -25.78
N LYS A 154 7.39 0.47 -24.81
CA LYS A 154 7.03 0.69 -23.40
C LYS A 154 7.69 1.94 -22.82
N CYS A 155 8.98 2.15 -23.10
CA CYS A 155 9.68 3.36 -22.68
C CYS A 155 9.02 4.61 -23.27
N TYR A 156 8.65 4.57 -24.55
CA TYR A 156 7.89 5.63 -25.21
C TYR A 156 6.53 5.86 -24.51
N LEU A 157 5.74 4.81 -24.27
CA LEU A 157 4.44 4.93 -23.60
C LEU A 157 4.58 5.53 -22.21
N LYS A 158 5.55 5.06 -21.42
CA LYS A 158 5.84 5.62 -20.10
C LYS A 158 6.23 7.09 -20.20
N SER A 159 7.13 7.45 -21.10
CA SER A 159 7.54 8.84 -21.31
C SER A 159 6.38 9.75 -21.70
N VAL A 160 5.45 9.29 -22.55
CA VAL A 160 4.26 10.06 -22.94
C VAL A 160 3.29 10.22 -21.78
N CYS A 161 3.06 9.14 -21.02
CA CYS A 161 2.24 9.17 -19.81
C CYS A 161 2.80 10.14 -18.76
N ASP A 162 4.10 10.05 -18.49
CA ASP A 162 4.81 10.90 -17.53
C ASP A 162 4.76 12.37 -18.00
N HIS A 163 5.01 12.63 -19.28
CA HIS A 163 4.95 13.98 -19.86
C HIS A 163 3.57 14.64 -19.67
N TRP A 164 2.49 13.95 -20.05
CA TRP A 164 1.15 14.52 -19.95
C TRP A 164 0.64 14.58 -18.51
N THR A 165 1.03 13.62 -17.67
CA THR A 165 0.74 13.66 -16.24
C THR A 165 1.37 14.90 -15.60
N GLU A 166 2.65 15.14 -15.84
CA GLU A 166 3.38 16.29 -15.30
C GLU A 166 2.85 17.62 -15.86
N THR A 167 2.59 17.67 -17.17
CA THR A 167 2.03 18.87 -17.82
C THR A 167 0.65 19.21 -17.24
N THR A 168 -0.21 18.21 -17.07
CA THR A 168 -1.56 18.42 -16.50
C THR A 168 -1.47 18.84 -15.03
N LYS A 169 -0.58 18.23 -14.24
CA LYS A 169 -0.33 18.63 -12.84
C LYS A 169 0.00 20.12 -12.72
N LYS A 170 0.94 20.62 -13.54
CA LYS A 170 1.33 22.05 -13.55
C LYS A 170 0.17 23.01 -13.80
N HIS A 171 -0.88 22.59 -14.49
CA HIS A 171 -2.08 23.39 -14.71
C HIS A 171 -3.14 23.21 -13.61
N VAL A 172 -3.24 22.03 -13.00
CA VAL A 172 -4.21 21.72 -11.94
C VAL A 172 -3.80 22.30 -10.60
N GLU A 173 -2.50 22.24 -10.24
CA GLU A 173 -2.01 22.68 -8.93
C GLU A 173 -2.32 24.15 -8.60
N PRO A 174 -2.12 25.13 -9.51
CA PRO A 174 -2.48 26.53 -9.23
C PRO A 174 -3.98 26.76 -9.06
N LEU A 175 -4.81 25.99 -9.78
CA LEU A 175 -6.27 26.05 -9.63
C LEU A 175 -6.71 25.45 -8.30
N PHE A 176 -6.09 24.34 -7.90
CA PHE A 176 -6.31 23.75 -6.58
C PHE A 176 -5.91 24.73 -5.47
N ASP A 177 -4.75 25.40 -5.58
CA ASP A 177 -4.32 26.45 -4.64
C ASP A 177 -5.32 27.62 -4.57
N SER A 178 -5.87 28.05 -5.71
CA SER A 178 -6.93 29.06 -5.74
C SER A 178 -8.20 28.58 -5.03
N VAL A 179 -8.58 27.32 -5.18
CA VAL A 179 -9.75 26.74 -4.50
C VAL A 179 -9.50 26.58 -3.00
N LEU A 180 -8.29 26.20 -2.59
CA LEU A 180 -7.87 26.16 -1.19
C LEU A 180 -8.03 27.54 -0.54
N LYS A 181 -7.64 28.62 -1.23
CA LYS A 181 -7.87 30.00 -0.76
C LYS A 181 -9.36 30.35 -0.63
N GLN A 182 -10.20 29.90 -1.55
CA GLN A 182 -11.66 30.16 -1.52
C GLN A 182 -12.35 29.47 -0.33
N ILE A 183 -11.91 28.27 0.04
CA ILE A 183 -12.40 27.58 1.24
C ILE A 183 -11.73 28.07 2.54
N GLY A 184 -10.82 29.05 2.44
CA GLY A 184 -10.10 29.60 3.59
C GLY A 184 -9.04 28.66 4.18
N TRP A 185 -8.43 27.78 3.38
CA TRP A 185 -7.38 26.87 3.83
C TRP A 185 -6.00 27.56 3.95
N PRO A 186 -5.20 27.27 4.98
CA PRO A 186 -5.56 26.54 6.20
C PRO A 186 -6.58 27.31 7.03
N LEU A 187 -7.54 26.57 7.59
CA LEU A 187 -8.63 27.09 8.41
C LEU A 187 -8.06 27.87 9.59
N SER A 188 -8.65 29.03 9.89
CA SER A 188 -8.32 29.72 11.14
C SER A 188 -9.12 29.09 12.27
N THR A 189 -8.56 29.07 13.48
CA THR A 189 -9.13 28.42 14.68
C THR A 189 -10.60 28.77 14.95
N ASN A 190 -11.04 30.00 14.57
CA ASN A 190 -12.43 30.45 14.71
C ASN A 190 -13.42 29.81 13.71
N TYR A 191 -12.95 29.29 12.57
CA TYR A 191 -13.79 28.74 11.50
C TYR A 191 -14.04 27.24 11.62
N SER A 192 -13.22 26.50 12.38
CA SER A 192 -13.40 25.05 12.57
C SER A 192 -14.72 24.71 13.29
N MET A 193 -15.30 25.64 14.07
CA MET A 193 -16.45 25.35 14.93
C MET A 193 -17.82 25.64 14.30
N MET A 194 -17.91 26.01 13.02
CA MET A 194 -19.16 26.42 12.38
C MET A 194 -19.46 25.62 11.10
N PRO A 195 -20.38 24.63 11.14
CA PRO A 195 -20.65 23.69 10.03
C PRO A 195 -21.20 24.30 8.72
N SER A 196 -21.60 25.58 8.70
CA SER A 196 -22.43 26.18 7.64
C SER A 196 -21.73 27.24 6.76
N GLN A 197 -20.41 27.39 6.83
CA GLN A 197 -19.73 28.58 6.27
C GLN A 197 -18.98 28.41 4.94
N PHE A 198 -18.80 27.19 4.41
CA PHE A 198 -18.12 27.03 3.11
C PHE A 198 -19.09 27.31 1.95
N PRO A 199 -18.74 28.16 0.97
CA PRO A 199 -19.53 28.29 -0.24
C PRO A 199 -19.68 26.91 -0.92
N ALA A 200 -20.92 26.46 -1.16
CA ALA A 200 -21.19 25.12 -1.68
C ALA A 200 -20.42 24.84 -2.98
N ASP A 201 -20.33 25.85 -3.86
CA ASP A 201 -19.59 25.79 -5.12
C ASP A 201 -18.08 25.64 -4.92
N ALA A 202 -17.50 26.31 -3.91
CA ALA A 202 -16.08 26.23 -3.60
C ALA A 202 -15.72 24.85 -3.02
N LEU A 203 -16.57 24.31 -2.13
CA LEU A 203 -16.38 22.97 -1.58
C LEU A 203 -16.55 21.88 -2.66
N GLN A 204 -17.52 22.04 -3.56
CA GLN A 204 -17.68 21.12 -4.69
C GLN A 204 -16.49 21.19 -5.65
N SER A 205 -15.98 22.39 -5.92
CA SER A 205 -14.76 22.60 -6.70
C SER A 205 -13.56 21.93 -6.03
N PHE A 206 -13.42 22.08 -4.71
CA PHE A 206 -12.37 21.42 -3.92
C PHE A 206 -12.41 19.91 -4.12
N LYS A 207 -13.59 19.29 -3.96
CA LYS A 207 -13.76 17.84 -4.15
C LYS A 207 -13.38 17.40 -5.56
N SER A 208 -13.79 18.15 -6.58
CA SER A 208 -13.48 17.86 -7.98
C SER A 208 -11.98 17.91 -8.27
N TYR A 209 -11.29 18.96 -7.83
CA TYR A 209 -9.84 19.07 -8.02
C TYR A 209 -9.04 18.09 -7.16
N PHE A 210 -9.51 17.79 -5.94
CA PHE A 210 -8.90 16.76 -5.11
C PHE A 210 -8.95 15.40 -5.82
N LYS A 211 -10.13 15.00 -6.34
CA LYS A 211 -10.27 13.77 -7.13
C LYS A 211 -9.43 13.80 -8.41
N ALA A 212 -9.34 14.96 -9.07
CA ALA A 212 -8.50 15.14 -10.25
C ALA A 212 -7.01 14.90 -9.95
N LEU A 213 -6.50 15.41 -8.84
CA LEU A 213 -5.12 15.19 -8.41
C LEU A 213 -4.85 13.73 -8.03
N LEU A 214 -5.82 13.05 -7.40
CA LEU A 214 -5.72 11.59 -7.15
C LEU A 214 -5.60 10.81 -8.47
N LYS A 215 -6.37 11.18 -9.50
CA LYS A 215 -6.29 10.54 -10.83
C LYS A 215 -4.94 10.72 -11.52
N LEU A 216 -4.25 11.83 -11.26
CA LEU A 216 -2.92 12.15 -11.79
C LEU A 216 -1.78 11.54 -10.96
N GLN A 217 -2.07 10.97 -9.79
CA GLN A 217 -1.08 10.29 -8.98
C GLN A 217 -0.82 8.88 -9.55
N SER A 218 0.44 8.44 -9.58
CA SER A 218 0.79 7.17 -10.22
C SER A 218 0.25 5.98 -9.42
N PRO A 219 -0.42 5.00 -10.06
CA PRO A 219 -0.90 3.79 -9.39
C PRO A 219 0.21 2.94 -8.76
N SER A 220 1.46 3.08 -9.22
CA SER A 220 2.62 2.39 -8.64
C SER A 220 2.94 2.83 -7.22
N GLU A 221 2.53 4.05 -6.84
CA GLU A 221 2.76 4.60 -5.49
C GLU A 221 1.86 3.95 -4.43
N PHE A 222 0.84 3.17 -4.83
CA PHE A 222 -0.17 2.61 -3.90
C PHE A 222 -0.16 1.10 -3.77
N LYS A 223 0.58 0.38 -4.63
CA LYS A 223 0.48 -1.10 -4.77
C LYS A 223 1.63 -1.89 -4.15
N ASP A 224 2.49 -1.22 -3.40
CA ASP A 224 3.55 -1.93 -2.67
C ASP A 224 3.01 -2.37 -1.30
N ASP A 225 2.52 -3.61 -1.26
CA ASP A 225 1.99 -4.29 -0.06
C ASP A 225 3.09 -4.60 0.97
N SER A 226 4.36 -4.38 0.63
CA SER A 226 5.50 -4.65 1.53
C SER A 226 5.71 -3.58 2.61
N ILE A 227 4.95 -2.48 2.58
CA ILE A 227 5.08 -1.35 3.51
C ILE A 227 3.74 -1.06 4.19
N GLU A 228 3.15 -2.05 4.87
CA GLU A 228 1.92 -1.86 5.68
C GLU A 228 2.07 -0.80 6.80
N LYS A 229 3.30 -0.36 7.08
CA LYS A 229 3.63 0.49 8.23
C LYS A 229 3.90 1.96 7.91
N VAL A 230 4.10 2.35 6.64
CA VAL A 230 4.42 3.75 6.30
C VAL A 230 3.20 4.41 5.66
N VAL A 231 2.78 5.52 6.26
CA VAL A 231 1.66 6.34 5.82
C VAL A 231 2.07 7.07 4.55
N ARG A 232 1.41 6.75 3.44
CA ARG A 232 1.62 7.44 2.18
C ARG A 232 0.71 8.66 2.10
N ILE A 233 1.33 9.84 1.99
CA ILE A 233 0.61 11.10 1.82
C ILE A 233 0.28 11.28 0.34
N THR A 234 -1.01 11.34 0.01
CA THR A 234 -1.48 11.56 -1.36
C THR A 234 -1.08 12.94 -1.89
N LEU A 235 -0.89 13.07 -3.20
CA LEU A 235 -0.53 14.33 -3.86
C LEU A 235 -1.41 15.52 -3.44
N PRO A 236 -2.76 15.45 -3.49
CA PRO A 236 -3.58 16.58 -3.03
C PRO A 236 -3.36 16.92 -1.55
N MET A 237 -3.12 15.93 -0.69
CA MET A 237 -2.77 16.18 0.72
C MET A 237 -1.42 16.85 0.86
N GLN A 238 -0.40 16.46 0.09
CA GLN A 238 0.91 17.13 0.08
C GLN A 238 0.76 18.62 -0.26
N LEU A 239 -0.04 18.95 -1.30
CA LEU A 239 -0.32 20.33 -1.68
C LEU A 239 -1.02 21.11 -0.57
N MET A 240 -1.98 20.50 0.12
CA MET A 240 -2.62 21.11 1.30
C MET A 240 -1.62 21.35 2.44
N ILE A 241 -0.69 20.41 2.67
CA ILE A 241 0.36 20.51 3.69
C ILE A 241 1.36 21.65 3.38
N THR A 242 1.64 21.94 2.10
CA THR A 242 2.59 23.02 1.73
C THR A 242 2.20 24.39 2.30
N HIS A 243 0.91 24.63 2.56
CA HIS A 243 0.44 25.87 3.16
C HIS A 243 0.89 25.99 4.64
N PHE A 244 0.85 24.89 5.38
CA PHE A 244 1.41 24.83 6.74
C PHE A 244 2.92 24.90 6.69
N GLN A 245 3.57 24.24 5.74
CA GLN A 245 5.02 24.31 5.58
C GLN A 245 5.50 25.76 5.39
N LYS A 246 4.84 26.54 4.53
CA LYS A 246 5.16 27.96 4.34
C LYS A 246 5.02 28.77 5.64
N ARG A 247 3.92 28.58 6.37
CA ARG A 247 3.69 29.23 7.67
C ARG A 247 4.74 28.80 8.70
N PHE A 248 5.04 27.52 8.78
CA PHE A 248 6.00 26.94 9.71
C PHE A 248 7.41 27.46 9.44
N ILE A 249 7.86 27.47 8.18
CA ILE A 249 9.17 28.01 7.81
C ILE A 249 9.25 29.48 8.22
N PHE A 250 8.26 30.28 7.86
CA PHE A 250 8.22 31.70 8.20
C PHE A 250 8.33 31.92 9.72
N HIS A 251 7.54 31.22 10.53
CA HIS A 251 7.50 31.43 11.98
C HIS A 251 8.63 30.74 12.75
N PHE A 252 9.15 29.61 12.31
CA PHE A 252 10.03 28.78 13.14
C PHE A 252 11.39 28.47 12.49
N MET A 253 11.61 28.86 11.24
CA MET A 253 12.90 28.62 10.56
C MET A 253 13.58 29.88 10.04
N THR A 254 12.88 31.02 9.96
CA THR A 254 13.49 32.31 9.60
C THR A 254 13.88 33.13 10.83
N ASN A 255 14.44 34.33 10.63
CA ASN A 255 14.80 35.26 11.70
C ASN A 255 13.56 35.98 12.27
N SER A 256 12.57 35.20 12.69
CA SER A 256 11.34 35.66 13.31
C SER A 256 11.52 35.70 14.84
N ARG A 257 10.68 36.46 15.54
CA ARG A 257 10.64 36.45 17.02
C ARG A 257 10.21 35.09 17.59
N THR A 258 9.53 34.28 16.78
CA THR A 258 8.98 32.98 17.17
C THR A 258 9.95 31.81 16.95
N ASN A 259 11.09 32.04 16.30
CA ASN A 259 12.15 31.06 16.16
C ASN A 259 13.11 31.16 17.36
N GLN A 260 12.72 30.52 18.47
CA GLN A 260 13.44 30.55 19.74
C GLN A 260 13.85 29.13 20.15
N LEU A 261 15.15 28.90 20.36
CA LEU A 261 15.68 27.58 20.75
C LEU A 261 15.27 27.17 22.17
N ASP A 262 14.99 28.14 23.03
CA ASP A 262 14.51 27.93 24.41
C ASP A 262 13.00 27.69 24.50
N LYS A 263 12.29 27.79 23.37
CA LYS A 263 10.83 27.63 23.27
C LYS A 263 10.41 26.58 22.24
N PRO A 264 10.88 25.31 22.37
CA PRO A 264 10.44 24.22 21.50
C PRO A 264 8.92 23.99 21.56
N GLU A 265 8.29 24.29 22.70
CA GLU A 265 6.84 24.17 22.89
C GLU A 265 6.04 25.01 21.89
N TRP A 266 6.60 26.10 21.36
CA TRP A 266 5.88 26.97 20.42
C TRP A 266 5.60 26.28 19.10
N TYR A 267 6.59 25.66 18.46
CA TYR A 267 6.36 24.97 17.19
C TYR A 267 5.63 23.64 17.38
N LEU A 268 5.88 22.94 18.49
CA LEU A 268 5.21 21.68 18.83
C LEU A 268 3.72 21.90 19.06
N THR A 269 3.37 22.85 19.93
CA THR A 269 1.97 23.20 20.22
C THR A 269 1.28 23.73 18.98
N GLN A 270 1.96 24.57 18.17
CA GLN A 270 1.36 25.11 16.96
C GLN A 270 0.98 24.02 15.95
N VAL A 271 1.83 22.98 15.81
CA VAL A 271 1.52 21.83 14.96
C VAL A 271 0.37 20.99 15.55
N LEU A 272 0.34 20.76 16.86
CA LEU A 272 -0.80 20.08 17.51
C LEU A 272 -2.11 20.85 17.28
N THR A 273 -2.09 22.17 17.42
CA THR A 273 -3.24 23.02 17.12
C THR A 273 -3.67 22.88 15.67
N TRP A 274 -2.74 22.89 14.70
CA TRP A 274 -3.10 22.68 13.29
C TRP A 274 -3.72 21.30 13.05
N ILE A 275 -3.22 20.25 13.68
CA ILE A 275 -3.82 18.91 13.57
C ILE A 275 -5.26 18.93 14.10
N LYS A 276 -5.47 19.47 15.31
CA LYS A 276 -6.78 19.53 15.98
C LYS A 276 -7.78 20.39 15.19
N ASP A 277 -7.38 21.59 14.76
CA ASP A 277 -8.24 22.57 14.06
C ASP A 277 -8.67 22.13 12.65
N HIS A 278 -8.00 21.15 12.05
CA HIS A 278 -8.27 20.69 10.67
C HIS A 278 -8.83 19.27 10.60
N GLU A 279 -8.87 18.55 11.72
CA GLU A 279 -9.34 17.17 11.79
C GLU A 279 -10.76 17.02 11.23
N GLU A 280 -11.70 17.84 11.70
CA GLU A 280 -13.10 17.74 11.30
C GLU A 280 -13.27 17.94 9.79
N PHE A 281 -12.55 18.90 9.21
CA PHE A 281 -12.61 19.17 7.78
C PHE A 281 -12.09 17.99 6.97
N VAL A 282 -10.91 17.44 7.30
CA VAL A 282 -10.33 16.34 6.52
C VAL A 282 -11.14 15.06 6.67
N VAL A 283 -11.66 14.77 7.87
CA VAL A 283 -12.52 13.61 8.09
C VAL A 283 -13.86 13.75 7.37
N ARG A 284 -14.50 14.93 7.42
CA ARG A 284 -15.81 15.12 6.79
C ARG A 284 -15.75 15.24 5.27
N HIS A 285 -14.72 15.85 4.72
CA HIS A 285 -14.67 16.22 3.31
C HIS A 285 -13.64 15.46 2.49
N VAL A 286 -12.56 14.97 3.08
CA VAL A 286 -11.48 14.27 2.35
C VAL A 286 -11.63 12.75 2.46
N ASP A 287 -11.88 12.20 3.64
CA ASP A 287 -12.04 10.74 3.82
C ASP A 287 -13.10 10.11 2.91
N PRO A 288 -14.27 10.73 2.65
CA PRO A 288 -15.22 10.19 1.68
C PRO A 288 -14.68 10.16 0.25
N ILE A 289 -13.85 11.13 -0.14
CA ILE A 289 -13.23 11.14 -1.47
C ILE A 289 -12.24 9.98 -1.59
N LEU A 290 -11.38 9.82 -0.57
CA LEU A 290 -10.41 8.73 -0.52
C LEU A 290 -11.10 7.35 -0.52
N SER A 291 -12.13 7.18 0.30
CA SER A 291 -12.90 5.93 0.39
C SER A 291 -13.57 5.58 -0.94
N ASN A 292 -14.23 6.54 -1.60
CA ASN A 292 -14.86 6.29 -2.90
C ASN A 292 -13.82 5.96 -3.98
N PHE A 293 -12.69 6.69 -4.00
CA PHE A 293 -11.61 6.42 -4.95
C PHE A 293 -10.94 5.06 -4.70
N ALA A 294 -10.80 4.66 -3.43
CA ALA A 294 -10.27 3.36 -3.03
C ALA A 294 -11.12 2.21 -3.59
N VAL A 295 -12.44 2.31 -3.48
CA VAL A 295 -13.38 1.33 -4.03
C VAL A 295 -13.32 1.31 -5.56
N ASP A 296 -13.37 2.49 -6.21
CA ASP A 296 -13.36 2.61 -7.68
C ASP A 296 -12.09 2.01 -8.32
N HIS A 297 -10.95 2.07 -7.63
CA HIS A 297 -9.64 1.72 -8.19
C HIS A 297 -8.94 0.55 -7.49
N ASN A 298 -9.59 -0.10 -6.52
CA ASN A 298 -9.05 -1.20 -5.71
C ASN A 298 -7.67 -0.85 -5.13
N VAL A 299 -7.60 0.29 -4.43
CA VAL A 299 -6.41 0.79 -3.71
C VAL A 299 -6.77 1.04 -2.26
N ASN A 300 -5.79 0.90 -1.35
CA ASN A 300 -6.00 1.21 0.06
C ASN A 300 -5.36 2.56 0.40
N PHE A 301 -6.13 3.45 1.05
CA PHE A 301 -5.61 4.70 1.57
C PHE A 301 -5.66 4.70 3.09
N THR A 302 -4.62 5.24 3.71
CA THR A 302 -4.68 5.67 5.11
C THR A 302 -5.63 6.86 5.25
N SER A 303 -6.25 7.01 6.43
CA SER A 303 -7.15 8.14 6.70
C SER A 303 -6.48 9.49 6.46
N ALA A 304 -7.26 10.48 6.04
CA ALA A 304 -6.79 11.83 5.78
C ALA A 304 -6.21 12.48 7.05
N LYS A 305 -6.80 12.19 8.22
CA LYS A 305 -6.28 12.59 9.53
C LYS A 305 -4.85 12.09 9.75
N LEU A 306 -4.58 10.83 9.41
CA LEU A 306 -3.25 10.25 9.58
C LEU A 306 -2.26 10.85 8.57
N GLN A 307 -2.69 11.05 7.32
CA GLN A 307 -1.86 11.67 6.27
C GLN A 307 -1.44 13.11 6.64
N ILE A 308 -2.37 13.96 7.10
CA ILE A 308 -2.05 15.34 7.51
C ILE A 308 -1.13 15.35 8.73
N THR A 309 -1.39 14.47 9.72
CA THR A 309 -0.57 14.34 10.93
C THR A 309 0.87 13.98 10.57
N CYS A 310 1.09 12.95 9.75
CA CYS A 310 2.44 12.55 9.33
C CYS A 310 3.15 13.66 8.53
N GLY A 311 2.41 14.36 7.67
CA GLY A 311 2.96 15.50 6.91
C GLY A 311 3.42 16.64 7.79
N LEU A 312 2.67 16.97 8.84
CA LEU A 312 3.01 18.04 9.78
C LEU A 312 4.15 17.62 10.74
N ILE A 313 4.22 16.36 11.15
CA ILE A 313 5.35 15.83 11.93
C ILE A 313 6.68 16.02 11.17
N LYS A 314 6.68 15.86 9.85
CA LYS A 314 7.89 16.06 9.02
C LYS A 314 8.47 17.49 9.14
N LEU A 315 7.63 18.49 9.40
CA LEU A 315 8.06 19.87 9.65
C LEU A 315 8.82 19.97 10.97
N ILE A 316 8.30 19.30 12.01
CA ILE A 316 8.92 19.24 13.33
C ILE A 316 10.27 18.51 13.24
N GLU A 317 10.32 17.36 12.56
CA GLU A 317 11.56 16.58 12.40
C GLU A 317 12.67 17.45 11.79
N THR A 318 12.36 18.16 10.70
CA THR A 318 13.31 19.05 10.02
C THR A 318 13.81 20.18 10.95
N LYS A 319 12.91 20.76 11.76
CA LYS A 319 13.25 21.81 12.72
C LYS A 319 14.10 21.28 13.87
N LEU A 320 13.69 20.17 14.46
CA LEU A 320 14.37 19.51 15.57
C LEU A 320 15.79 19.08 15.17
N GLU A 321 15.98 18.51 13.98
CA GLU A 321 17.30 18.18 13.43
C GLU A 321 18.23 19.40 13.32
N THR A 322 17.66 20.57 13.04
CA THR A 322 18.40 21.83 12.95
C THR A 322 18.75 22.36 14.35
N ASP A 323 17.79 22.33 15.27
CA ASP A 323 17.94 22.88 16.62
C ASP A 323 18.87 22.04 17.49
N LEU A 324 18.81 20.70 17.39
CA LEU A 324 19.62 19.81 18.20
C LEU A 324 21.13 20.04 18.04
N LYS A 325 21.58 20.46 16.86
CA LYS A 325 22.99 20.81 16.61
C LYS A 325 23.48 21.92 17.55
N ASN A 326 22.59 22.85 17.90
CA ASN A 326 22.89 23.99 18.79
C ASN A 326 22.62 23.65 20.26
N LEU A 327 21.69 22.74 20.55
CA LEU A 327 21.33 22.32 21.91
C LEU A 327 22.40 21.44 22.59
N LEU A 328 23.37 20.91 21.84
CA LEU A 328 24.47 20.11 22.40
C LEU A 328 25.29 20.83 23.48
N TYR A 329 25.28 22.17 23.51
CA TYR A 329 26.07 22.96 24.44
C TYR A 329 25.30 23.42 25.69
N ASP A 330 23.97 23.26 25.71
CA ASP A 330 23.13 23.66 26.84
C ASP A 330 22.32 22.47 27.37
N ASP A 331 22.64 22.05 28.59
CA ASP A 331 22.02 20.90 29.25
C ASP A 331 20.53 21.12 29.59
N LYS A 332 20.17 22.35 29.97
CA LYS A 332 18.79 22.69 30.36
C LYS A 332 17.91 22.75 29.12
N LEU A 333 18.36 23.41 28.07
CA LEU A 333 17.59 23.53 26.82
C LEU A 333 17.45 22.19 26.11
N PHE A 334 18.49 21.37 26.10
CA PHE A 334 18.44 20.02 25.55
C PHE A 334 17.38 19.17 26.27
N SER A 335 17.41 19.14 27.60
CA SER A 335 16.43 18.40 28.39
C SER A 335 15.01 18.92 28.15
N HIS A 336 14.81 20.24 28.20
CA HIS A 336 13.49 20.85 27.97
C HIS A 336 12.93 20.46 26.60
N THR A 337 13.75 20.49 25.56
CA THR A 337 13.35 20.09 24.21
C THR A 337 13.01 18.61 24.11
N PHE A 338 13.74 17.74 24.82
CA PHE A 338 13.44 16.31 24.89
C PHE A 338 12.09 16.06 25.59
N ASP A 339 11.88 16.68 26.74
CA ASP A 339 10.64 16.57 27.53
C ASP A 339 9.42 17.04 26.71
N GLU A 340 9.51 18.20 26.08
CA GLU A 340 8.45 18.73 25.21
C GLU A 340 8.20 17.84 23.98
N THR A 341 9.25 17.22 23.42
CA THR A 341 9.09 16.26 22.32
C THR A 341 8.35 15.00 22.77
N LEU A 342 8.64 14.49 23.97
CA LEU A 342 7.90 13.35 24.54
C LEU A 342 6.43 13.68 24.79
N LEU A 343 6.15 14.88 25.32
CA LEU A 343 4.78 15.37 25.49
C LEU A 343 4.04 15.44 24.16
N PHE A 344 4.66 15.99 23.12
CA PHE A 344 4.09 16.02 21.77
C PHE A 344 3.77 14.62 21.25
N ILE A 345 4.70 13.66 21.40
CA ILE A 345 4.50 12.28 20.95
C ILE A 345 3.31 11.64 21.66
N ARG A 346 3.20 11.82 22.97
CA ARG A 346 2.07 11.32 23.77
C ARG A 346 0.74 11.89 23.30
N GLU A 347 0.69 13.17 22.92
CA GLU A 347 -0.52 13.81 22.41
C GLU A 347 -0.96 13.27 21.04
N ILE A 348 -0.03 12.79 20.20
CA ILE A 348 -0.38 12.23 18.87
C ILE A 348 -0.66 10.72 18.89
N GLU A 349 -0.25 9.98 19.92
CA GLU A 349 -0.50 8.53 20.05
C GLU A 349 -1.96 8.11 19.77
N PRO A 350 -2.99 8.82 20.27
CA PRO A 350 -4.38 8.47 20.00
C PRO A 350 -4.75 8.52 18.50
N ILE A 351 -4.09 9.38 17.72
CA ILE A 351 -4.32 9.52 16.27
C ILE A 351 -3.85 8.27 15.52
N PHE A 352 -2.81 7.61 16.05
CA PHE A 352 -2.28 6.35 15.54
C PHE A 352 -2.99 5.13 16.15
N ASN A 353 -4.13 5.32 16.83
CA ASN A 353 -4.86 4.28 17.56
C ASN A 353 -3.98 3.53 18.57
N TYR A 354 -3.03 4.24 19.21
CA TYR A 354 -2.03 3.65 20.11
C TYR A 354 -1.17 2.54 19.48
N ASN A 355 -1.12 2.45 18.14
CA ASN A 355 -0.26 1.50 17.44
C ASN A 355 1.17 2.04 17.38
N LYS A 356 1.99 1.63 18.36
CA LYS A 356 3.41 2.02 18.45
C LYS A 356 4.21 1.67 17.20
N SER A 357 3.93 0.54 16.55
CA SER A 357 4.66 0.16 15.32
C SER A 357 4.37 1.10 14.16
N LEU A 358 3.14 1.60 14.05
CA LEU A 358 2.74 2.56 13.03
C LEU A 358 3.30 3.94 13.36
N LEU A 359 3.22 4.37 14.62
CA LEU A 359 3.80 5.63 15.07
C LEU A 359 5.32 5.69 14.81
N ASN A 360 6.07 4.67 15.25
CA ASN A 360 7.54 4.63 15.09
C ASN A 360 7.99 4.59 13.62
N ALA A 361 7.17 4.03 12.72
CA ALA A 361 7.47 4.04 11.30
C ALA A 361 7.29 5.43 10.66
N ASN A 362 6.45 6.29 11.23
CA ASN A 362 6.05 7.58 10.63
C ASN A 362 6.47 8.81 11.43
N CYS A 363 6.94 8.64 12.67
CA CYS A 363 7.44 9.69 13.54
C CYS A 363 8.89 9.37 13.92
N GLN A 364 9.83 10.14 13.37
CA GLN A 364 11.27 9.96 13.56
C GLN A 364 11.84 10.86 14.65
N LEU A 365 11.00 11.60 15.39
CA LEU A 365 11.43 12.56 16.41
C LEU A 365 12.36 11.94 17.46
N LEU A 366 12.00 10.77 18.02
CA LEU A 366 12.88 10.06 18.96
C LEU A 366 14.13 9.51 18.29
N ASN A 367 14.05 9.11 17.02
CA ASN A 367 15.20 8.63 16.27
C ASN A 367 16.22 9.75 16.04
N THR A 368 15.76 11.01 15.95
CA THR A 368 16.65 12.18 15.93
C THR A 368 17.47 12.28 17.23
N PHE A 369 16.86 12.07 18.40
CA PHE A 369 17.59 12.00 19.68
C PHE A 369 18.42 10.71 19.85
N GLY A 370 18.08 9.64 19.13
CA GLY A 370 18.78 8.37 19.13
C GLY A 370 20.13 8.38 18.41
N GLN A 371 20.50 9.46 17.72
CA GLN A 371 21.83 9.59 17.13
C GLN A 371 22.89 9.62 18.24
N GLU A 372 24.02 8.94 18.03
CA GLU A 372 25.05 8.65 19.05
C GLU A 372 25.41 9.86 19.93
N GLN A 373 25.67 11.01 19.33
CA GLN A 373 26.05 12.24 20.05
C GLN A 373 24.95 12.78 20.98
N TYR A 374 23.69 12.72 20.56
CA TYR A 374 22.55 13.22 21.34
C TYR A 374 22.14 12.21 22.40
N PHE A 375 22.17 10.92 22.05
CA PHE A 375 21.83 9.84 22.96
C PHE A 375 22.85 9.72 24.11
N ALA A 376 24.15 9.84 23.81
CA ALA A 376 25.19 9.88 24.83
C ALA A 376 25.02 11.07 25.78
N LYS A 377 24.64 12.24 25.25
CA LYS A 377 24.31 13.42 26.07
C LYS A 377 23.09 13.16 26.94
N LEU A 378 22.02 12.60 26.40
CA LEU A 378 20.80 12.26 27.13
C LEU A 378 21.09 11.33 28.31
N ILE A 379 21.83 10.25 28.10
CA ILE A 379 22.24 9.33 29.19
C ILE A 379 23.01 10.06 30.27
N LYS A 380 23.95 10.94 29.89
CA LYS A 380 24.74 11.71 30.86
C LYS A 380 23.85 12.66 31.68
N LEU A 381 22.88 13.31 31.04
CA LEU A 381 21.94 14.22 31.69
C LEU A 381 21.00 13.49 32.64
N GLU A 382 20.40 12.39 32.20
CA GLU A 382 19.52 11.58 33.04
C GLU A 382 20.29 11.06 34.26
N LYS A 383 21.49 10.50 34.07
CA LYS A 383 22.33 10.06 35.19
C LYS A 383 22.63 11.21 36.16
N LYS A 384 22.98 12.39 35.65
CA LYS A 384 23.28 13.56 36.47
C LYS A 384 22.06 14.00 37.27
N LYS A 385 20.89 14.13 36.63
CA LYS A 385 19.63 14.49 37.30
C LYS A 385 19.24 13.48 38.37
N SER A 386 19.33 12.18 38.09
CA SER A 386 19.03 11.14 39.08
C SER A 386 19.99 11.22 40.27
N MET A 387 21.28 11.46 40.05
CA MET A 387 22.26 11.61 41.13
C MET A 387 21.98 12.87 41.98
N GLU A 388 21.74 14.03 41.35
CA GLU A 388 21.37 15.26 42.05
C GLU A 388 20.08 15.09 42.87
N PHE A 389 19.09 14.37 42.33
CA PHE A 389 17.85 14.07 43.04
C PHE A 389 18.06 13.16 44.26
N VAL A 390 18.86 12.10 44.11
CA VAL A 390 19.23 11.21 45.24
C VAL A 390 19.98 11.99 46.32
N GLU A 391 20.93 12.84 45.95
CA GLU A 391 21.64 13.71 46.90
C GLU A 391 20.67 14.66 47.62
N ASN A 392 19.71 15.25 46.90
CA ASN A 392 18.70 16.11 47.51
C ASN A 392 17.80 15.37 48.51
N ILE A 393 17.38 14.13 48.19
CA ILE A 393 16.62 13.29 49.12
C ILE A 393 17.44 13.00 50.37
N LEU A 394 18.69 12.57 50.22
CA LEU A 394 19.55 12.15 51.33
C LEU A 394 19.96 13.33 52.23
N ASN A 395 20.12 14.51 51.64
CA ASN A 395 20.49 15.74 52.35
C ASN A 395 19.30 16.52 52.90
N SER A 396 18.05 16.05 52.69
CA SER A 396 16.89 16.68 53.31
C SER A 396 16.96 16.54 54.83
N ASN A 397 16.62 17.61 55.56
CA ASN A 397 16.61 17.60 57.03
C ASN A 397 15.65 16.55 57.61
N SER A 398 14.63 16.14 56.83
CA SER A 398 13.65 15.13 57.20
C SER A 398 13.94 13.75 56.61
N ALA A 399 15.03 13.57 55.84
CA ALA A 399 15.34 12.35 55.10
C ALA A 399 15.23 11.07 55.94
N TRP A 400 15.75 11.10 57.17
CA TRP A 400 15.78 9.96 58.08
C TRP A 400 14.62 9.94 59.08
N SER A 401 13.68 10.87 58.93
CA SER A 401 12.50 10.93 59.79
C SER A 401 11.48 9.88 59.33
N PRO A 402 10.80 9.20 60.27
CA PRO A 402 9.75 8.26 59.93
C PRO A 402 8.57 9.01 59.31
N ILE A 403 7.95 8.43 58.29
CA ILE A 403 6.69 8.94 57.75
C ILE A 403 5.62 8.76 58.82
N ILE A 404 5.03 9.86 59.28
CA ILE A 404 3.96 9.84 60.30
C ILE A 404 2.62 9.94 59.57
N ASN A 405 2.04 8.80 59.22
CA ASN A 405 0.62 8.74 58.89
C ASN A 405 -0.18 8.68 60.20
N LEU A 406 -1.28 9.42 60.25
CA LEU A 406 -2.13 9.54 61.46
C LEU A 406 -2.86 8.24 61.85
N ASP A 407 -2.87 7.23 60.97
CA ASP A 407 -3.65 5.99 61.11
C ASP A 407 -2.79 4.70 61.19
N ASP A 408 -1.45 4.77 61.20
CA ASP A 408 -0.59 3.57 61.16
C ASP A 408 -0.15 3.10 62.57
N GLU A 409 -0.67 1.94 63.01
CA GLU A 409 -0.25 1.18 64.21
C GLU A 409 1.06 0.37 64.01
N ASP A 410 1.72 0.51 62.85
CA ASP A 410 2.94 -0.25 62.54
C ASP A 410 4.18 0.29 63.28
N GLU A 411 4.86 -0.60 64.03
CA GLU A 411 6.14 -0.32 64.70
C GLU A 411 7.30 -0.13 63.71
N LEU A 412 7.17 -0.62 62.48
CA LEU A 412 8.20 -0.56 61.43
C LEU A 412 7.96 0.61 60.46
N LYS A 413 8.34 1.81 60.88
CA LYS A 413 8.18 3.02 60.08
C LYS A 413 9.28 3.17 59.03
N VAL A 414 8.87 3.38 57.78
CA VAL A 414 9.79 3.66 56.66
C VAL A 414 10.26 5.12 56.75
N PRO A 415 11.56 5.40 56.60
CA PRO A 415 12.05 6.77 56.54
C PRO A 415 11.62 7.47 55.26
N GLU A 416 11.37 8.78 55.32
CA GLU A 416 10.92 9.61 54.19
C GLU A 416 11.82 9.47 52.95
N CYS A 417 13.14 9.28 53.16
CA CYS A 417 14.08 9.09 52.06
C CYS A 417 13.83 7.82 51.25
N ALA A 418 13.42 6.72 51.89
CA ALA A 418 13.19 5.45 51.23
C ALA A 418 11.91 5.51 50.38
N ASP A 419 10.86 6.17 50.87
CA ASP A 419 9.61 6.37 50.11
C ASP A 419 9.82 7.31 48.92
N ASN A 420 10.49 8.45 49.11
CA ASN A 420 10.85 9.37 48.03
C ASN A 420 11.76 8.70 46.98
N PHE A 421 12.65 7.80 47.40
CA PHE A 421 13.48 7.02 46.48
C PHE A 421 12.66 5.98 45.70
N VAL A 422 11.66 5.34 46.30
CA VAL A 422 10.74 4.44 45.60
C VAL A 422 9.89 5.20 44.59
N LEU A 423 9.36 6.37 44.96
CA LEU A 423 8.62 7.26 44.05
C LEU A 423 9.48 7.70 42.86
N MET A 424 10.77 7.98 43.10
CA MET A 424 11.74 8.26 42.03
C MET A 424 11.93 7.06 41.11
N LEU A 425 12.12 5.86 41.66
CA LEU A 425 12.27 4.65 40.83
C LEU A 425 11.00 4.40 40.00
N GLN A 426 9.83 4.63 40.58
CA GLN A 426 8.56 4.50 39.86
C GLN A 426 8.42 5.55 38.75
N SER A 427 8.87 6.78 38.95
CA SER A 427 8.81 7.84 37.92
C SER A 427 9.84 7.68 36.80
N VAL A 428 10.96 6.98 37.06
CA VAL A 428 11.99 6.68 36.05
C VAL A 428 11.67 5.41 35.25
N ILE A 429 10.94 4.47 35.84
CA ILE A 429 10.62 3.16 35.23
C ILE A 429 9.24 3.13 34.56
N GLY A 430 8.27 3.91 35.05
CA GLY A 430 6.90 4.01 34.51
C GLY A 430 6.80 4.99 33.34
#